data_AF-A0A3Q8W7N6-F1
#
_entry.id   AF-A0A3Q8W7N6-F1
#
_cell.length_a   1.000
_cell.length_b   1.000
_cell.length_c   1.000
_cell.angle_alpha   90.00
_cell.angle_beta   90.00
_cell.angle_gamma   90.00
#
_symmetry.space_group_name_H-M   'P 1'
#
loop_
_entity.id
_entity.type
_entity.pdbx_description
1 polymer ?
#
loop_
_entity_poly.entity_id
_entity_poly.type
_entity_poly.pdbx_seq_one_letter_code
_entity_poly.pdbx_strand_id
1 'polypeptide(L)'
;MADDDTDFPPGDGPTSGISVSLTAGTLQAIRERVGKRGVSAYLEKAAQRQIERDNLDELIADFDKTHGPADPEAVAAKRAKLTGGTSSDAGAAA
;
A
#
# COMPACT_ATOMS: atom_id res chain seq x y z
N MET A 1 -15.96 -24.65 21.27
CA MET A 1 -16.24 -23.36 20.60
C MET A 1 -15.04 -22.47 20.85
N ALA A 2 -14.11 -22.45 19.90
CA ALA A 2 -13.04 -21.46 19.78
C ALA A 2 -12.55 -21.56 18.34
N ASP A 3 -13.08 -20.70 17.46
CA ASP A 3 -12.54 -20.42 16.12
C ASP A 3 -11.35 -19.44 16.26
N ASP A 4 -10.41 -19.73 17.15
CA ASP A 4 -9.31 -18.79 17.51
C ASP A 4 -8.11 -18.86 16.55
N ASP A 5 -8.17 -19.73 15.53
CA ASP A 5 -7.13 -19.92 14.51
C ASP A 5 -7.48 -19.28 13.16
N THR A 6 -8.34 -18.26 13.14
CA THR A 6 -8.52 -17.47 11.91
C THR A 6 -7.56 -16.29 11.91
N ASP A 7 -6.38 -16.51 11.32
CA ASP A 7 -5.44 -15.44 11.00
C ASP A 7 -6.02 -14.63 9.82
N PHE A 8 -6.64 -13.49 10.13
CA PHE A 8 -7.20 -12.60 9.12
C PHE A 8 -6.10 -11.63 8.64
N PRO A 9 -5.72 -11.66 7.35
CA PRO A 9 -4.84 -10.63 6.83
C PRO A 9 -5.50 -9.25 6.94
N PRO A 10 -4.73 -8.14 6.92
CA PRO A 10 -5.29 -6.80 7.02
C PRO A 10 -6.41 -6.56 5.99
N GLY A 11 -7.61 -6.27 6.50
CA GLY A 11 -8.81 -6.02 5.69
C GLY A 11 -9.80 -7.17 5.56
N ASP A 12 -9.44 -8.36 6.07
CA ASP A 12 -10.33 -9.50 6.16
C ASP A 12 -10.93 -9.65 7.57
N GLY A 13 -12.01 -10.42 7.67
CA GLY A 13 -12.66 -10.74 8.94
C GLY A 13 -13.77 -9.77 9.36
N PRO A 14 -14.37 -10.02 10.54
CA PRO A 14 -15.47 -9.21 11.05
C PRO A 14 -14.98 -7.83 11.52
N THR A 15 -15.77 -6.78 11.24
CA THR A 15 -15.44 -5.42 11.68
C THR A 15 -15.72 -5.22 13.17
N SER A 16 -14.76 -4.63 13.90
CA SER A 16 -14.93 -4.17 15.28
C SER A 16 -14.74 -2.66 15.39
N GLY A 17 -15.65 -1.97 16.08
CA GLY A 17 -15.58 -0.53 16.27
C GLY A 17 -14.65 -0.14 17.41
N ILE A 18 -13.67 0.72 17.14
CA ILE A 18 -12.78 1.30 18.15
C ILE A 18 -12.90 2.83 18.19
N SER A 19 -12.56 3.42 19.34
CA SER A 19 -12.42 4.87 19.47
C SER A 19 -10.98 5.30 19.25
N VAL A 20 -10.76 6.21 18.30
CA VAL A 20 -9.44 6.79 18.00
C VAL A 20 -9.53 8.31 18.03
N SER A 21 -8.45 8.95 18.47
CA SER A 21 -8.33 10.41 18.48
C SER A 21 -7.54 10.89 17.27
N LEU A 22 -8.02 11.94 16.62
CA LEU A 22 -7.36 12.61 15.51
C LEU A 22 -7.28 14.10 15.80
N THR A 23 -6.23 14.75 15.31
CA THR A 23 -6.18 16.22 15.31
C THR A 23 -7.35 16.76 14.48
N ALA A 24 -7.88 17.92 14.86
CA ALA A 24 -9.02 18.52 14.17
C ALA A 24 -8.75 18.73 12.67
N GLY A 25 -7.54 19.16 12.32
CA GLY A 25 -7.11 19.36 10.93
C GLY A 25 -7.10 18.07 10.11
N THR A 26 -6.56 16.98 10.66
CA THR A 26 -6.57 15.67 9.98
C THR A 26 -7.99 15.17 9.78
N LEU A 27 -8.84 15.24 10.82
CA LEU A 27 -10.23 14.81 10.71
C LEU A 27 -11.02 15.64 9.68
N GLN A 28 -10.78 16.95 9.62
CA GLN A 28 -11.38 17.83 8.63
C GLN A 28 -10.95 17.44 7.21
N ALA A 29 -9.65 17.30 6.96
CA ALA A 29 -9.12 16.92 5.64
C ALA A 29 -9.66 15.58 5.15
N ILE A 30 -9.82 14.60 6.05
CA ILE A 30 -10.44 13.31 5.71
C ILE A 30 -11.91 13.52 5.34
N ARG A 31 -12.68 14.23 6.17
CA ARG A 31 -14.11 14.48 5.92
C ARG A 31 -14.37 15.25 4.63
N GLU A 32 -13.50 16.18 4.26
CA GLU A 32 -13.58 16.89 2.98
C GLU A 32 -13.37 15.94 1.79
N ARG A 33 -12.50 14.94 1.94
CA ARG A 33 -12.21 13.96 0.89
C ARG A 33 -13.28 12.87 0.73
N VAL A 34 -13.82 12.34 1.82
CA VAL A 34 -14.70 11.14 1.80
C VAL A 34 -16.09 11.35 2.42
N GLY A 35 -16.39 12.56 2.90
CA GLY A 35 -17.61 12.86 3.64
C GLY A 35 -17.62 12.29 5.06
N LYS A 36 -18.64 12.66 5.85
CA LYS A 36 -18.75 12.26 7.27
C LYS A 36 -18.88 10.75 7.47
N ARG A 37 -19.58 10.04 6.57
CA ARG A 37 -19.82 8.60 6.65
C ARG A 37 -18.64 7.76 6.13
N GLY A 38 -17.73 8.36 5.38
CA GLY A 38 -16.58 7.67 4.78
C GLY A 38 -15.34 7.58 5.68
N VAL A 39 -15.34 8.25 6.84
CA VAL A 39 -14.15 8.37 7.70
C VAL A 39 -13.61 7.00 8.13
N SER A 40 -14.46 6.09 8.61
CA SER A 40 -14.02 4.77 9.05
C SER A 40 -13.43 3.95 7.91
N ALA A 41 -14.08 3.93 6.74
CA ALA A 41 -13.58 3.22 5.57
C ALA A 41 -12.26 3.82 5.04
N TYR A 42 -12.08 5.13 5.17
CA TYR A 42 -10.83 5.80 4.83
C TYR A 42 -9.70 5.38 5.77
N LEU A 43 -9.95 5.38 7.08
CA LEU A 43 -8.97 4.97 8.09
C LEU A 43 -8.59 3.50 7.94
N GLU A 44 -9.56 2.62 7.69
CA GLU A 44 -9.33 1.20 7.44
C GLU A 44 -8.39 0.99 6.25
N LYS A 45 -8.69 1.59 5.08
CA LYS A 45 -7.83 1.49 3.90
C LYS A 45 -6.45 2.13 4.11
N ALA A 46 -6.39 3.21 4.88
CA ALA A 46 -5.11 3.86 5.20
C ALA A 46 -4.26 2.96 6.10
N ALA A 47 -4.86 2.30 7.09
CA ALA A 47 -4.17 1.35 7.96
C ALA A 47 -3.68 0.13 7.19
N GLN A 48 -4.53 -0.49 6.35
CA GLN A 48 -4.14 -1.61 5.49
C GLN A 48 -2.93 -1.26 4.61
N ARG A 49 -2.98 -0.10 3.96
CA ARG A 49 -1.87 0.38 3.11
C ARG A 49 -0.59 0.63 3.91
N GLN A 50 -0.70 1.11 5.15
CA GLN A 50 0.47 1.33 5.98
C GLN A 50 1.09 0.01 6.40
N ILE A 51 0.29 -0.95 6.86
CA ILE A 51 0.77 -2.30 7.22
C ILE A 51 1.44 -2.98 6.02
N GLU A 52 0.83 -2.90 4.83
CA GLU A 52 1.44 -3.45 3.62
C GLU A 52 2.81 -2.83 3.33
N ARG A 53 2.97 -1.52 3.52
CA ARG A 53 4.27 -0.84 3.34
C ARG A 53 5.28 -1.24 4.39
N ASP A 54 4.88 -1.34 5.65
CA ASP A 54 5.74 -1.76 6.74
C ASP A 54 6.26 -3.19 6.47
N ASN A 55 5.38 -4.10 6.05
CA ASN A 55 5.75 -5.46 5.65
C ASN A 55 6.70 -5.49 4.44
N LEU A 56 6.48 -4.62 3.44
CA LEU A 56 7.38 -4.52 2.30
C LEU A 56 8.76 -3.99 2.70
N ASP A 57 8.82 -3.01 3.60
CA ASP A 57 10.08 -2.46 4.11
C ASP A 57 10.87 -3.52 4.89
N GLU A 58 10.19 -4.37 5.69
CA GLU A 58 10.79 -5.52 6.37
C GLU A 58 11.39 -6.53 5.36
N LEU A 59 10.62 -6.88 4.32
CA LEU A 59 11.08 -7.80 3.27
C LEU A 59 12.29 -7.25 2.50
N ILE A 60 12.30 -5.94 2.20
CA ILE A 60 13.43 -5.28 1.54
C ILE A 60 14.66 -5.31 2.46
N ALA A 61 14.50 -5.00 3.75
CA ALA A 61 15.60 -5.01 4.70
C ALA A 61 16.24 -6.41 4.84
N ASP A 62 15.43 -7.47 4.88
CA ASP A 62 15.91 -8.85 4.93
C ASP A 62 16.64 -9.27 3.64
N PHE A 63 16.13 -8.83 2.49
CA PHE A 63 16.79 -9.05 1.21
C PHE A 63 18.16 -8.35 1.15
N ASP A 64 18.21 -7.07 1.53
CA ASP A 64 19.42 -6.27 1.53
C ASP A 64 20.47 -6.82 2.52
N LYS A 65 20.04 -7.35 3.66
CA LYS A 65 20.94 -8.02 4.61
C LYS A 65 21.65 -9.24 4.00
N THR A 66 20.97 -9.96 3.11
CA THR A 66 21.48 -11.19 2.51
C THR A 66 22.28 -10.93 1.24
N HIS A 67 21.90 -9.91 0.45
CA HIS A 67 22.42 -9.70 -0.90
C HIS A 67 23.13 -8.34 -1.09
N GLY A 68 23.05 -7.45 -0.11
CA GLY A 68 23.37 -6.04 -0.27
C GLY A 68 22.26 -5.27 -1.00
N PRO A 69 22.27 -3.93 -0.93
CA PRO A 69 21.28 -3.09 -1.61
C PRO A 69 21.35 -3.27 -3.12
N ALA A 70 20.19 -3.19 -3.78
CA ALA A 70 20.11 -3.27 -5.24
C ALA A 70 20.86 -2.10 -5.92
N ASP A 71 21.69 -2.42 -6.92
CA ASP A 71 22.38 -1.41 -7.74
C ASP A 71 21.37 -0.61 -8.60
N PRO A 72 21.22 0.72 -8.38
CA PRO A 72 20.28 1.54 -9.12
C PRO A 72 20.50 1.54 -10.63
N GLU A 73 21.75 1.48 -11.10
CA GLU A 73 22.07 1.49 -12.53
C GLU A 73 21.65 0.18 -13.18
N ALA A 74 21.97 -0.95 -12.54
CA ALA A 74 21.52 -2.27 -13.00
C ALA A 74 19.98 -2.39 -13.01
N VAL A 75 19.29 -1.85 -12.00
CA VAL A 75 17.83 -1.81 -11.94
C VAL A 75 17.26 -0.97 -13.09
N ALA A 76 17.79 0.23 -13.33
CA ALA A 76 17.37 1.10 -14.43
C ALA A 76 17.57 0.43 -15.80
N ALA A 77 18.72 -0.21 -16.01
CA ALA A 77 19.02 -0.93 -17.24
C ALA A 77 18.05 -2.11 -17.49
N LYS A 78 17.71 -2.87 -16.44
CA LYS A 78 16.72 -3.95 -16.53
C LYS A 78 15.31 -3.40 -16.80
N ARG A 79 14.92 -2.29 -16.15
CA ARG A 79 13.62 -1.63 -16.38
C ARG A 79 13.49 -1.15 -17.82
N ALA A 80 14.52 -0.49 -18.36
CA ALA A 80 14.53 -0.03 -19.75
C ALA A 80 14.35 -1.19 -20.75
N LYS A 81 14.97 -2.34 -20.49
CA LYS A 81 14.76 -3.56 -21.28
C LYS A 81 13.33 -4.11 -21.17
N LEU A 82 12.73 -4.04 -19.98
CA LEU A 82 11.37 -4.54 -19.72
C LEU A 82 10.28 -3.66 -20.36
N THR A 83 10.48 -2.34 -20.36
CA THR A 83 9.48 -1.37 -20.84
C THR A 83 9.74 -0.85 -22.25
N GLY A 84 10.93 -1.11 -22.82
CA GLY A 84 11.36 -0.61 -24.14
C GLY A 84 10.75 -1.34 -25.34
N GLY A 85 9.75 -2.22 -25.15
CA GLY A 85 9.08 -2.97 -26.21
C GLY A 85 7.66 -2.49 -26.57
N THR A 86 7.09 -1.49 -25.88
CA THR A 86 5.67 -1.11 -26.04
C THR A 86 5.43 0.39 -26.25
N SER A 87 6.44 1.17 -26.66
CA SER A 87 6.29 2.61 -26.90
C SER A 87 7.01 3.05 -28.18
N SER A 88 6.56 2.55 -29.33
CA SER A 88 6.90 3.19 -30.62
C SER A 88 5.88 2.97 -31.76
N ASP A 89 4.68 2.42 -31.53
CA ASP A 89 3.68 2.28 -32.61
C ASP A 89 2.24 2.24 -32.07
N ALA A 90 1.76 3.36 -31.54
CA ALA A 90 0.33 3.56 -31.25
C ALA A 90 -0.04 5.05 -31.24
N GLY A 91 0.44 5.79 -32.24
CA GLY A 91 0.23 7.23 -32.34
C GLY A 91 0.50 7.79 -33.74
N ALA A 92 0.18 7.04 -34.80
CA ALA A 92 0.18 7.55 -36.17
C ALA A 92 -0.80 6.77 -37.04
N ALA A 93 -2.09 7.08 -36.95
CA ALA A 93 -3.06 6.88 -38.02
C ALA A 93 -4.31 7.76 -37.80
N ALA A 94 -4.42 8.75 -38.70
CA ALA A 94 -5.59 9.48 -39.23
C ALA A 94 -6.88 9.60 -38.39
#